data_AF-A0A8H4V2Y0-F1
#
_entry.id   AF-A0A8H4V2Y0-F1
#
_cell.length_a   1.000
_cell.length_b   1.000
_cell.length_c   1.000
_cell.angle_alpha   90.00
_cell.angle_beta   90.00
_cell.angle_gamma   90.00
#
_symmetry.space_group_name_H-M   'P 1'
#
loop_
_entity.id
_entity.type
_entity.pdbx_description
1 polymer ?
#
loop_
_entity_poly.entity_id
_entity_poly.type
_entity_poly.pdbx_seq_one_letter_code
_entity_poly.pdbx_strand_id
1 'polypeptide(L)'
;EWKRSYLWDSLKDWKTYLGAIIYMGADGPLYAFSLFIPTIINELGYSSTRAQLLTVPPYAVAAVLTVAVGYIADRTRARGLCNIIVSILGAIGFSMLLGAKTAGTRYAGVFLGAMGIYPCIANTISWTSNNVEGVYKRGVTLGIVIGWGNLNGVVSSNIYRGKDAPTFYPGHGTVLAYLVLFLLFGSILQTTLLRIENRKRQRGERDHRIEGLSEEQIKDLGDLRPDFIYTT
;
A
#
# COMPACT_ATOMS: atom_id res chain seq x y z
N GLU A 1 27.35 -1.61 13.84
CA GLU A 1 26.77 -1.51 15.19
C GLU A 1 25.54 -0.63 15.19
N TRP A 2 24.59 -0.87 16.10
CA TRP A 2 23.38 -0.06 16.26
C TRP A 2 23.72 1.30 16.87
N LYS A 3 23.31 2.40 16.20
CA LYS A 3 23.38 3.77 16.72
C LYS A 3 21.95 4.28 16.93
N ARG A 4 21.71 5.02 18.03
CA ARG A 4 20.40 5.67 18.29
C ARG A 4 20.01 6.69 17.22
N SER A 5 20.98 7.21 16.46
CA SER A 5 20.72 8.12 15.33
C SER A 5 19.80 7.51 14.28
N TYR A 6 19.98 6.22 13.92
CA TYR A 6 19.16 5.57 12.90
C TYR A 6 17.65 5.57 13.21
N LEU A 7 17.29 5.52 14.49
CA LEU A 7 15.91 5.66 14.93
C LEU A 7 15.39 7.07 14.62
N TRP A 8 16.12 8.11 15.01
CA TRP A 8 15.76 9.50 14.77
C TRP A 8 15.76 9.85 13.29
N ASP A 9 16.69 9.30 12.52
CA ASP A 9 16.75 9.49 11.07
C ASP A 9 15.51 8.89 10.40
N SER A 10 15.04 7.73 10.87
CA SER A 10 13.79 7.13 10.39
C SER A 10 12.55 7.93 10.77
N LEU A 11 12.52 8.45 12.01
CA LEU A 11 11.40 9.24 12.55
C LEU A 11 11.33 10.66 11.98
N LYS A 12 12.42 11.21 11.45
CA LYS A 12 12.42 12.51 10.76
C LYS A 12 12.23 12.38 9.25
N ASP A 13 12.31 11.15 8.71
CA ASP A 13 12.14 10.90 7.30
C ASP A 13 10.66 10.94 6.90
N TRP A 14 10.29 11.92 6.07
CA TRP A 14 8.94 12.05 5.53
C TRP A 14 8.51 10.79 4.75
N LYS A 15 9.47 10.05 4.15
CA LYS A 15 9.20 8.80 3.41
C LYS A 15 8.63 7.71 4.32
N THR A 16 9.02 7.68 5.60
CA THR A 16 8.51 6.72 6.59
C THR A 16 7.02 6.92 6.81
N TYR A 17 6.58 8.16 7.08
CA TYR A 17 5.17 8.44 7.35
C TYR A 17 4.31 8.33 6.11
N LEU A 18 4.83 8.76 4.95
CA LEU A 18 4.07 8.62 3.70
C LEU A 18 3.93 7.14 3.30
N GLY A 19 4.99 6.35 3.48
CA GLY A 19 4.94 4.90 3.34
C GLY A 19 3.94 4.25 4.29
N ALA A 20 3.87 4.71 5.55
CA ALA A 20 2.88 4.24 6.52
C ALA A 20 1.44 4.58 6.12
N ILE A 21 1.19 5.79 5.61
CA ILE A 21 -0.13 6.21 5.10
C ILE A 21 -0.53 5.37 3.88
N ILE A 22 0.37 5.19 2.91
CA ILE A 22 0.09 4.37 1.72
C ILE A 22 -0.19 2.92 2.12
N TYR A 23 0.63 2.36 3.02
CA TYR A 23 0.47 1.00 3.51
C TYR A 23 -0.86 0.82 4.24
N MET A 24 -1.25 1.77 5.10
CA MET A 24 -2.58 1.82 5.71
C MET A 24 -3.71 1.79 4.67
N GLY A 25 -3.55 2.52 3.55
CA GLY A 25 -4.50 2.54 2.45
C GLY A 25 -4.71 1.19 1.76
N ALA A 26 -3.79 0.24 1.90
CA ALA A 26 -3.93 -1.14 1.42
C ALA A 26 -4.32 -2.12 2.55
N ASP A 27 -3.69 -1.99 3.72
CA ASP A 27 -3.81 -2.94 4.83
C ASP A 27 -5.17 -2.84 5.55
N GLY A 28 -5.71 -1.63 5.70
CA GLY A 28 -7.08 -1.45 6.21
C GLY A 28 -8.12 -2.18 5.33
N PRO A 29 -8.17 -1.88 4.02
CA PRO A 29 -8.98 -2.64 3.07
C PRO A 29 -8.73 -4.14 3.11
N LEU A 30 -7.48 -4.59 3.23
CA LEU A 30 -7.12 -6.00 3.32
C LEU A 30 -7.82 -6.71 4.49
N TYR A 31 -7.75 -6.13 5.69
CA TYR A 31 -8.42 -6.71 6.86
C TYR A 31 -9.92 -6.72 6.69
N ALA A 32 -10.52 -5.61 6.28
CA ALA A 32 -11.96 -5.52 6.12
C ALA A 32 -12.47 -6.48 5.04
N PHE A 33 -11.78 -6.55 3.91
CA PHE A 33 -12.11 -7.46 2.83
C PHE A 33 -12.01 -8.92 3.30
N SER A 34 -10.91 -9.29 3.96
CA SER A 34 -10.71 -10.66 4.45
C SER A 34 -11.76 -11.10 5.47
N LEU A 35 -12.17 -10.19 6.36
CA LEU A 35 -13.16 -10.47 7.40
C LEU A 35 -14.58 -10.58 6.85
N PHE A 36 -14.93 -9.79 5.83
CA PHE A 36 -16.32 -9.59 5.44
C PHE A 36 -16.69 -10.10 4.05
N ILE A 37 -15.75 -10.59 3.22
CA ILE A 37 -16.09 -11.25 1.94
C ILE A 37 -17.14 -12.35 2.10
N PRO A 38 -17.04 -13.31 3.05
CA PRO A 38 -18.00 -14.40 3.13
C PRO A 38 -19.42 -13.87 3.38
N THR A 39 -19.54 -12.84 4.21
CA THR A 39 -20.79 -12.12 4.46
C THR A 39 -21.29 -11.42 3.20
N ILE A 40 -20.42 -10.68 2.49
CA ILE A 40 -20.77 -10.00 1.23
C ILE A 40 -21.29 -11.00 0.19
N ILE A 41 -20.66 -12.19 0.09
CA ILE A 41 -21.07 -13.23 -0.87
C ILE A 41 -22.35 -13.95 -0.43
N ASN A 42 -22.54 -14.18 0.87
CA ASN A 42 -23.77 -14.78 1.40
C ASN A 42 -25.00 -13.91 1.05
N GLU A 43 -24.87 -12.58 1.20
CA GLU A 43 -25.89 -11.60 0.81
C GLU A 43 -26.20 -11.56 -0.70
N LEU A 44 -25.42 -12.25 -1.54
CA LEU A 44 -25.73 -12.44 -2.96
C LEU A 44 -26.73 -13.57 -3.22
N GLY A 45 -27.21 -14.25 -2.17
CA GLY A 45 -28.17 -15.35 -2.24
C GLY A 45 -27.53 -16.74 -2.28
N TYR A 46 -26.23 -16.86 -1.98
CA TYR A 46 -25.55 -18.15 -1.88
C TYR A 46 -25.62 -18.69 -0.44
N SER A 47 -25.79 -20.00 -0.27
CA SER A 47 -25.72 -20.62 1.05
C SER A 47 -24.36 -20.37 1.72
N SER A 48 -24.30 -20.33 3.05
CA SER A 48 -23.07 -20.01 3.81
C SER A 48 -21.86 -20.88 3.40
N THR A 49 -22.06 -22.18 3.22
CA THR A 49 -21.02 -23.10 2.75
C THR A 49 -20.55 -22.77 1.33
N ARG A 50 -21.49 -22.43 0.43
CA ARG A 50 -21.16 -22.07 -0.95
C ARG A 50 -20.48 -20.69 -1.03
N ALA A 51 -20.87 -19.75 -0.18
CA ALA A 51 -20.27 -18.43 -0.10
C ALA A 51 -18.78 -18.50 0.29
N GLN A 52 -18.43 -19.38 1.24
CA GLN A 52 -17.03 -19.63 1.61
C GLN A 52 -16.21 -20.18 0.44
N LEU A 53 -16.76 -21.15 -0.30
CA LEU A 53 -16.08 -21.70 -1.49
C LEU A 53 -15.88 -20.66 -2.60
N LEU A 54 -16.84 -19.75 -2.76
CA LEU A 54 -16.79 -18.66 -3.75
C LEU A 54 -15.77 -17.56 -3.39
N THR A 55 -15.19 -17.56 -2.19
CA THR A 55 -14.08 -16.66 -1.82
C THR A 55 -12.75 -17.07 -2.44
N VAL A 56 -12.58 -18.37 -2.73
CA VAL A 56 -11.31 -18.94 -3.20
C VAL A 56 -10.88 -18.35 -4.56
N PRO A 57 -11.76 -18.25 -5.57
CA PRO A 57 -11.35 -17.73 -6.88
C PRO A 57 -10.85 -16.28 -6.86
N PRO A 58 -11.52 -15.31 -6.18
CA PRO A 58 -10.97 -13.96 -6.01
C PRO A 58 -9.55 -13.95 -5.42
N TYR A 59 -9.29 -14.75 -4.38
CA TYR A 59 -7.95 -14.82 -3.78
C TYR A 59 -6.90 -15.45 -4.70
N ALA A 60 -7.27 -16.51 -5.44
CA ALA A 60 -6.36 -17.13 -6.40
C ALA A 60 -5.93 -16.14 -7.49
N VAL A 61 -6.88 -15.37 -8.04
CA VAL A 61 -6.56 -14.34 -9.05
C VAL A 61 -5.71 -13.23 -8.44
N ALA A 62 -6.02 -12.79 -7.22
CA ALA A 62 -5.23 -11.78 -6.51
C ALA A 62 -3.81 -12.25 -6.22
N ALA A 63 -3.60 -13.53 -5.90
CA ALA A 63 -2.28 -14.11 -5.69
C ALA A 63 -1.44 -14.11 -6.98
N VAL A 64 -2.02 -14.55 -8.11
CA VAL A 64 -1.35 -14.50 -9.42
C VAL A 64 -0.99 -13.07 -9.79
N LEU A 65 -1.92 -12.12 -9.59
CA LEU A 65 -1.66 -10.72 -9.88
C LEU A 65 -0.58 -10.12 -8.97
N THR A 66 -0.54 -10.52 -7.70
CA THR A 66 0.50 -10.08 -6.74
C THR A 66 1.89 -10.45 -7.23
N VAL A 67 2.07 -11.69 -7.70
CA VAL A 67 3.34 -12.15 -8.28
C VAL A 67 3.66 -11.40 -9.56
N ALA A 68 2.68 -11.23 -10.46
CA ALA A 68 2.88 -10.52 -11.72
C ALA A 68 3.27 -9.04 -11.51
N VAL A 69 2.58 -8.33 -10.62
CA VAL A 69 2.88 -6.95 -10.26
C VAL A 69 4.25 -6.85 -9.60
N GLY A 70 4.61 -7.77 -8.71
CA GLY A 70 5.94 -7.83 -8.11
C GLY A 70 7.04 -7.96 -9.18
N TYR A 71 6.89 -8.91 -10.09
CA TYR A 71 7.83 -9.13 -11.20
C TYR A 71 7.97 -7.89 -12.11
N ILE A 72 6.85 -7.27 -12.49
CA ILE A 72 6.85 -6.06 -13.32
C ILE A 72 7.50 -4.89 -12.59
N ALA A 73 7.16 -4.69 -11.31
CA ALA A 73 7.65 -3.59 -10.51
C ALA A 73 9.16 -3.70 -10.25
N ASP A 74 9.67 -4.92 -10.04
CA ASP A 74 11.10 -5.19 -9.88
C ASP A 74 11.87 -4.89 -11.18
N ARG A 75 11.32 -5.27 -12.34
CA ARG A 75 11.98 -5.07 -13.63
C ARG A 75 11.95 -3.61 -14.10
N THR A 76 10.84 -2.92 -13.86
CA THR A 76 10.65 -1.52 -14.29
C THR A 76 11.20 -0.50 -13.30
N ARG A 77 11.42 -0.89 -12.04
CA ARG A 77 11.73 0.02 -10.92
C ARG A 77 10.72 1.17 -10.77
N ALA A 78 9.49 0.96 -11.24
CA ALA A 78 8.39 1.91 -11.22
C ALA A 78 7.29 1.44 -10.26
N ARG A 79 7.67 1.22 -9.00
CA ARG A 79 6.79 0.64 -7.98
C ARG A 79 5.61 1.56 -7.67
N GLY A 80 5.80 2.88 -7.67
CA GLY A 80 4.72 3.83 -7.42
C GLY A 80 3.65 3.80 -8.50
N LEU A 81 4.04 3.64 -9.78
CA LEU A 81 3.10 3.49 -10.89
C LEU A 81 2.28 2.20 -10.78
N CYS A 82 2.91 1.10 -10.34
CA CYS A 82 2.21 -0.16 -10.09
C CYS A 82 1.12 0.01 -9.02
N ASN A 83 1.44 0.65 -7.89
CA ASN A 83 0.44 0.96 -6.85
C ASN A 83 -0.72 1.82 -7.38
N ILE A 84 -0.42 2.84 -8.20
CA ILE A 84 -1.44 3.72 -8.78
C ILE A 84 -2.40 2.93 -9.67
N ILE A 85 -1.88 2.09 -10.58
CA ILE A 85 -2.73 1.30 -11.49
C ILE A 85 -3.57 0.28 -10.71
N VAL A 86 -2.96 -0.41 -9.77
CA VAL A 86 -3.64 -1.45 -8.98
C VAL A 86 -4.70 -0.84 -8.04
N SER A 87 -4.42 0.31 -7.44
CA SER A 87 -5.40 1.01 -6.59
C SER A 87 -6.62 1.50 -7.36
N ILE A 88 -6.47 1.90 -8.63
CA ILE A 88 -7.61 2.22 -9.51
C ILE A 88 -8.49 0.98 -9.72
N LEU A 89 -7.91 -0.20 -9.94
CA LEU A 89 -8.68 -1.45 -10.05
C LEU A 89 -9.49 -1.73 -8.78
N GLY A 90 -8.86 -1.55 -7.60
CA GLY A 90 -9.54 -1.69 -6.32
C GLY A 90 -10.69 -0.69 -6.14
N ALA A 91 -10.45 0.59 -6.48
CA ALA A 91 -11.46 1.63 -6.40
C ALA A 91 -12.66 1.35 -7.32
N ILE A 92 -12.42 0.82 -8.52
CA ILE A 92 -13.48 0.35 -9.44
C ILE A 92 -14.26 -0.81 -8.79
N GLY A 93 -13.57 -1.80 -8.21
CA GLY A 93 -14.20 -2.93 -7.54
C GLY A 93 -15.15 -2.52 -6.40
N PHE A 94 -14.70 -1.62 -5.52
CA PHE A 94 -15.55 -1.13 -4.42
C PHE A 94 -16.64 -0.16 -4.88
N SER A 95 -16.41 0.61 -5.95
CA SER A 95 -17.47 1.41 -6.58
C SER A 95 -18.56 0.53 -7.20
N MET A 96 -18.17 -0.61 -7.81
CA MET A 96 -19.12 -1.62 -8.29
C MET A 96 -19.91 -2.23 -7.13
N LEU A 97 -19.26 -2.57 -6.01
CA LEU A 97 -19.96 -3.10 -4.84
C LEU A 97 -21.01 -2.12 -4.27
N LEU A 98 -20.72 -0.81 -4.28
CA LEU A 98 -21.66 0.24 -3.86
C LEU A 98 -22.84 0.41 -4.83
N GLY A 99 -22.58 0.38 -6.14
CA GLY A 99 -23.58 0.69 -7.17
C GLY A 99 -24.33 -0.51 -7.75
N ALA A 100 -23.85 -1.75 -7.53
CA ALA A 100 -24.36 -2.93 -8.20
C ALA A 100 -25.72 -3.39 -7.65
N LYS A 101 -26.63 -3.67 -8.60
CA LYS A 101 -27.97 -4.20 -8.35
C LYS A 101 -28.07 -5.73 -8.48
N THR A 102 -27.11 -6.37 -9.17
CA THR A 102 -27.12 -7.82 -9.42
C THR A 102 -26.01 -8.52 -8.65
N ALA A 103 -26.26 -9.80 -8.31
CA ALA A 103 -25.28 -10.65 -7.64
C ALA A 103 -23.99 -10.82 -8.45
N GLY A 104 -24.11 -10.99 -9.77
CA GLY A 104 -22.96 -11.15 -10.67
C GLY A 104 -22.04 -9.92 -10.70
N THR A 105 -22.60 -8.71 -10.76
CA THR A 105 -21.81 -7.48 -10.76
C THR A 105 -21.12 -7.25 -9.40
N ARG A 106 -21.79 -7.59 -8.29
CA ARG A 106 -21.15 -7.54 -6.96
C ARG A 106 -20.00 -8.53 -6.85
N TYR A 107 -20.17 -9.75 -7.36
CA TYR A 107 -19.11 -10.76 -7.37
C TYR A 107 -17.91 -10.32 -8.22
N ALA A 108 -18.14 -9.72 -9.39
CA ALA A 108 -17.07 -9.10 -10.18
C ALA A 108 -16.35 -7.97 -9.41
N GLY A 109 -17.09 -7.17 -8.64
CA GLY A 109 -16.52 -6.17 -7.73
C GLY A 109 -15.59 -6.76 -6.68
N VAL A 110 -15.92 -7.94 -6.12
CA VAL A 110 -15.04 -8.68 -5.19
C VAL A 110 -13.72 -9.07 -5.87
N PHE A 111 -13.74 -9.55 -7.11
CA PHE A 111 -12.51 -9.87 -7.85
C PHE A 111 -11.61 -8.65 -8.04
N LEU A 112 -12.18 -7.54 -8.52
CA LEU A 112 -11.44 -6.31 -8.74
C LEU A 112 -10.92 -5.70 -7.43
N GLY A 113 -11.71 -5.79 -6.36
CA GLY A 113 -11.29 -5.40 -5.02
C GLY A 113 -10.08 -6.20 -4.53
N ALA A 114 -10.13 -7.53 -4.63
CA ALA A 114 -9.01 -8.40 -4.27
C ALA A 114 -7.76 -8.08 -5.09
N MET A 115 -7.92 -7.97 -6.41
CA MET A 115 -6.83 -7.60 -7.33
C MET A 115 -6.23 -6.23 -7.01
N GLY A 116 -7.03 -5.28 -6.51
CA GLY A 116 -6.59 -3.93 -6.17
C GLY A 116 -5.92 -3.78 -4.80
N ILE A 117 -6.14 -4.73 -3.89
CA ILE A 117 -5.63 -4.66 -2.51
C ILE A 117 -4.35 -5.46 -2.35
N TYR A 118 -4.37 -6.75 -2.69
CA TYR A 118 -3.30 -7.70 -2.32
C TYR A 118 -1.92 -7.35 -2.92
N PRO A 119 -1.79 -6.98 -4.20
CA PRO A 119 -0.49 -6.65 -4.78
C PRO A 119 0.17 -5.43 -4.12
N CYS A 120 -0.64 -4.49 -3.63
CA CYS A 120 -0.17 -3.25 -3.02
C CYS A 120 0.56 -3.48 -1.69
N ILE A 121 0.24 -4.55 -0.96
CA ILE A 121 0.89 -4.89 0.33
C ILE A 121 2.37 -5.15 0.11
N ALA A 122 2.69 -6.18 -0.70
CA ALA A 122 4.07 -6.57 -0.97
C ALA A 122 4.85 -5.47 -1.73
N ASN A 123 4.18 -4.80 -2.68
CA ASN A 123 4.83 -3.75 -3.47
C ASN A 123 5.17 -2.51 -2.62
N THR A 124 4.30 -2.08 -1.70
CA THR A 124 4.54 -0.90 -0.84
C THR A 124 5.67 -1.15 0.16
N ILE A 125 5.73 -2.34 0.77
CA ILE A 125 6.84 -2.73 1.66
C ILE A 125 8.16 -2.69 0.89
N SER A 126 8.18 -3.29 -0.29
CA SER A 126 9.38 -3.32 -1.15
C SER A 126 9.76 -1.93 -1.64
N TRP A 127 8.79 -1.07 -1.95
CA TRP A 127 9.02 0.32 -2.33
C TRP A 127 9.59 1.17 -1.22
N THR A 128 9.10 0.97 0.00
CA THR A 128 9.62 1.65 1.19
C THR A 128 11.05 1.21 1.48
N SER A 129 11.30 -0.12 1.45
CA SER A 129 12.63 -0.72 1.64
C SER A 129 13.67 -0.21 0.63
N ASN A 130 13.29 -0.14 -0.65
CA ASN A 130 14.17 0.32 -1.72
C ASN A 130 14.58 1.79 -1.61
N ASN A 131 13.80 2.60 -0.88
CA ASN A 131 14.03 4.03 -0.72
C ASN A 131 14.74 4.40 0.59
N VAL A 132 15.20 3.41 1.35
CA VAL A 132 15.96 3.60 2.58
C VAL A 132 17.27 2.80 2.50
N GLU A 133 18.38 3.49 2.72
CA GLU A 133 19.70 2.89 2.79
C GLU A 133 20.11 2.66 4.25
N GLY A 134 20.90 1.61 4.49
CA GLY A 134 21.30 1.18 5.83
C GLY A 134 20.32 0.17 6.45
N VAL A 135 20.87 -0.96 6.90
CA VAL A 135 20.08 -2.11 7.41
C VAL A 135 19.24 -1.71 8.63
N TYR A 136 19.81 -0.95 9.57
CA TYR A 136 19.13 -0.54 10.79
C TYR A 136 18.04 0.51 10.56
N LYS A 137 18.32 1.55 9.76
CA LYS A 137 17.33 2.57 9.40
C LYS A 137 16.15 1.93 8.66
N ARG A 138 16.45 1.09 7.66
CA ARG A 138 15.43 0.33 6.92
C ARG A 138 14.56 -0.54 7.84
N GLY A 139 15.18 -1.25 8.79
CA GLY A 139 14.45 -2.06 9.76
C GLY A 139 13.47 -1.24 10.60
N VAL A 140 13.90 -0.07 11.10
CA VAL A 140 13.03 0.84 11.86
C VAL A 140 11.90 1.38 10.99
N THR A 141 12.20 1.89 9.79
CA THR A 141 11.19 2.42 8.86
C THR A 141 10.12 1.36 8.53
N LEU A 142 10.55 0.13 8.20
CA LEU A 142 9.60 -0.96 7.91
C LEU A 142 8.79 -1.36 9.13
N GLY A 143 9.40 -1.37 10.33
CA GLY A 143 8.70 -1.62 11.58
C GLY A 143 7.59 -0.59 11.84
N ILE A 144 7.86 0.69 11.60
CA ILE A 144 6.85 1.77 11.73
C ILE A 144 5.73 1.59 10.70
N VAL A 145 6.09 1.37 9.43
CA VAL A 145 5.13 1.27 8.31
C VAL A 145 4.20 0.07 8.50
N ILE A 146 4.76 -1.10 8.76
CA ILE A 146 4.00 -2.34 8.97
C ILE A 146 3.21 -2.25 10.28
N GLY A 147 3.83 -1.76 11.36
CA GLY A 147 3.16 -1.58 12.65
C GLY A 147 1.93 -0.67 12.54
N TRP A 148 2.06 0.46 11.84
CA TRP A 148 0.95 1.37 11.58
C TRP A 148 -0.16 0.72 10.74
N GLY A 149 0.20 -0.06 9.72
CA GLY A 149 -0.76 -0.85 8.94
C GLY A 149 -1.60 -1.78 9.83
N ASN A 150 -0.93 -2.59 10.66
CA ASN A 150 -1.61 -3.57 11.51
C ASN A 150 -2.60 -2.93 12.51
N LEU A 151 -2.36 -1.69 12.96
CA LEU A 151 -3.31 -0.96 13.82
C LEU A 151 -4.66 -0.72 13.13
N ASN A 152 -4.72 -0.73 11.79
CA ASN A 152 -5.95 -0.56 11.05
C ASN A 152 -6.88 -1.78 11.11
N GLY A 153 -6.43 -2.91 11.67
CA GLY A 153 -7.31 -4.03 12.01
C GLY A 153 -8.44 -3.62 12.98
N VAL A 154 -8.18 -2.66 13.87
CA VAL A 154 -9.20 -2.13 14.81
C VAL A 154 -10.29 -1.37 14.04
N VAL A 155 -9.90 -0.52 13.08
CA VAL A 155 -10.88 0.22 12.26
C VAL A 155 -11.66 -0.77 11.39
N SER A 156 -10.95 -1.67 10.71
CA SER A 156 -11.49 -2.61 9.73
C SER A 156 -12.51 -3.59 10.31
N SER A 157 -12.35 -3.99 11.58
CA SER A 157 -13.30 -4.85 12.27
C SER A 157 -14.62 -4.16 12.64
N ASN A 158 -14.65 -2.82 12.63
CA ASN A 158 -15.82 -2.03 13.07
C ASN A 158 -16.61 -1.37 11.92
N ILE A 159 -16.09 -1.39 10.68
CA ILE A 159 -16.72 -0.66 9.56
C ILE A 159 -17.88 -1.42 8.90
N TYR A 160 -17.90 -2.76 8.97
CA TYR A 160 -19.01 -3.58 8.49
C TYR A 160 -19.91 -3.99 9.65
N ARG A 161 -21.01 -3.26 9.83
CA ARG A 161 -21.95 -3.47 10.94
C ARG A 161 -23.18 -4.22 10.43
N GLY A 162 -23.68 -5.18 11.20
CA GLY A 162 -24.87 -5.96 10.82
C GLY A 162 -26.11 -5.10 10.54
N LYS A 163 -26.24 -3.95 11.21
CA LYS A 163 -27.34 -2.99 10.98
C LYS A 163 -27.32 -2.31 9.60
N ASP A 164 -26.19 -2.32 8.92
CA ASP A 164 -26.04 -1.72 7.59
C ASP A 164 -26.25 -2.78 6.48
N ALA A 165 -26.56 -4.03 6.83
CA ALA A 165 -26.92 -5.07 5.88
C ALA A 165 -28.22 -4.70 5.13
N PRO A 166 -28.39 -5.13 3.87
CA PRO A 166 -27.49 -5.98 3.06
C PRO A 166 -26.50 -5.18 2.18
N THR A 167 -26.55 -3.85 2.20
CA THR A 167 -25.77 -3.01 1.27
C THR A 167 -24.40 -2.61 1.82
N PHE A 168 -24.26 -2.57 3.16
CA PHE A 168 -23.03 -2.19 3.87
C PHE A 168 -22.36 -0.93 3.31
N TYR A 169 -23.17 0.08 2.94
CA TYR A 169 -22.70 1.35 2.37
C TYR A 169 -21.54 1.97 3.16
N PRO A 170 -21.60 2.07 4.50
CA PRO A 170 -20.50 2.64 5.29
C PRO A 170 -19.20 1.83 5.21
N GLY A 171 -19.29 0.49 5.16
CA GLY A 171 -18.13 -0.39 5.06
C GLY A 171 -17.45 -0.25 3.71
N HIS A 172 -18.19 -0.42 2.63
CA HIS A 172 -17.66 -0.26 1.27
C HIS A 172 -17.15 1.16 1.00
N GLY A 173 -17.86 2.19 1.49
CA GLY A 173 -17.44 3.58 1.37
C GLY A 173 -16.16 3.89 2.12
N THR A 174 -15.98 3.33 3.32
CA THR A 174 -14.73 3.48 4.09
C THR A 174 -13.57 2.81 3.36
N VAL A 175 -13.75 1.58 2.87
CA VAL A 175 -12.70 0.89 2.11
C VAL A 175 -12.34 1.66 0.83
N LEU A 176 -13.34 2.16 0.10
CA LEU A 176 -13.10 2.99 -1.08
C LEU A 176 -12.32 4.26 -0.73
N ALA A 177 -12.64 4.92 0.38
CA ALA A 177 -11.89 6.09 0.85
C ALA A 177 -10.43 5.74 1.17
N TYR A 178 -10.16 4.58 1.77
CA TYR A 178 -8.78 4.13 2.03
C TYR A 178 -8.00 3.90 0.73
N LEU A 179 -8.62 3.20 -0.23
CA LEU A 179 -8.01 2.93 -1.54
C LEU A 179 -7.72 4.20 -2.34
N VAL A 180 -8.62 5.19 -2.28
CA VAL A 180 -8.48 6.43 -3.05
C VAL A 180 -7.59 7.44 -2.32
N LEU A 181 -7.92 7.80 -1.08
CA LEU A 181 -7.25 8.89 -0.35
C LEU A 181 -5.84 8.50 0.09
N PHE A 182 -5.66 7.29 0.61
CA PHE A 182 -4.39 6.89 1.19
C PHE A 182 -3.52 6.12 0.22
N LEU A 183 -4.07 5.12 -0.47
CA LEU A 183 -3.29 4.30 -1.39
C LEU A 183 -3.04 5.03 -2.73
N LEU A 184 -4.08 5.46 -3.45
CA LEU A 184 -3.93 6.11 -4.76
C LEU A 184 -3.26 7.49 -4.63
N PHE A 185 -3.87 8.44 -3.91
CA PHE A 185 -3.31 9.78 -3.78
C PHE A 185 -1.99 9.79 -3.00
N GLY A 186 -1.84 8.95 -1.97
CA GLY A 186 -0.55 8.79 -1.28
C GLY A 186 0.54 8.27 -2.23
N SER A 187 0.24 7.29 -3.08
CA SER A 187 1.21 6.80 -4.07
C SER A 187 1.55 7.84 -5.12
N ILE A 188 0.59 8.64 -5.59
CA ILE A 188 0.84 9.77 -6.51
C ILE A 188 1.77 10.79 -5.83
N LEU A 189 1.48 11.17 -4.59
CA LEU A 189 2.27 12.13 -3.84
C LEU A 189 3.70 11.63 -3.64
N GLN A 190 3.88 10.39 -3.16
CA GLN A 190 5.21 9.82 -2.94
C GLN A 190 5.99 9.72 -4.24
N THR A 191 5.38 9.20 -5.31
CA THR A 191 6.01 9.11 -6.64
C THR A 191 6.48 10.49 -7.11
N THR A 192 5.64 11.52 -6.93
CA THR A 192 5.94 12.89 -7.35
C THR A 192 7.08 13.49 -6.54
N LEU A 193 7.05 13.36 -5.21
CA LEU A 193 8.09 13.87 -4.32
C LEU A 193 9.44 13.18 -4.56
N LEU A 194 9.45 11.85 -4.75
CA LEU A 194 10.66 11.11 -5.08
C LEU A 194 11.23 11.52 -6.43
N ARG A 195 10.37 11.72 -7.45
CA ARG A 195 10.81 12.26 -8.76
C ARG A 195 11.39 13.66 -8.65
N ILE A 196 10.79 14.54 -7.84
CA ILE A 196 11.31 15.89 -7.61
C ILE A 196 12.68 15.83 -6.92
N GLU A 197 12.83 15.05 -5.85
CA GLU A 197 14.11 14.95 -5.13
C GLU A 197 15.20 14.31 -6.02
N ASN A 198 14.86 13.30 -6.84
CA ASN A 198 15.78 12.74 -7.83
C ASN A 198 16.22 13.79 -8.87
N ARG A 199 15.31 14.64 -9.37
CA ARG A 199 15.66 15.72 -10.30
C ARG A 199 16.57 16.76 -9.66
N LYS A 200 16.35 17.11 -8.39
CA LYS A 200 17.23 18.03 -7.64
C LYS A 200 18.64 17.46 -7.49
N ARG A 201 18.75 16.16 -7.20
CA ARG A 201 20.04 15.45 -7.12
C ARG A 201 20.77 15.43 -8.46
N GLN A 202 20.06 15.14 -9.56
CA GLN A 202 20.64 15.17 -10.91
C GLN A 202 21.14 16.56 -11.34
N ARG A 203 20.58 17.64 -10.77
CA ARG A 203 21.00 19.02 -11.02
C ARG A 203 22.15 19.49 -10.13
N GLY A 204 22.65 18.63 -9.24
CA GLY A 204 23.69 18.99 -8.26
C GLY A 204 23.18 19.87 -7.11
N GLU A 205 21.87 20.13 -7.00
CA GLU A 205 21.30 21.00 -5.95
C GLU A 205 21.48 20.41 -4.53
N ARG A 206 21.93 19.15 -4.43
CA ARG A 206 22.18 18.44 -3.17
C ARG A 206 23.67 18.19 -2.89
N ASP A 207 24.58 18.61 -3.75
CA ASP A 207 26.02 18.31 -3.62
C ASP A 207 26.65 18.98 -2.39
N HIS A 208 26.10 20.12 -1.96
CA HIS A 208 26.46 20.78 -0.70
C HIS A 208 26.34 19.87 0.54
N ARG A 209 25.60 18.76 0.48
CA ARG A 209 25.45 17.82 1.60
C ARG A 209 26.71 17.00 1.88
N ILE A 210 27.62 16.90 0.92
CA ILE A 210 28.87 16.13 1.06
C ILE A 210 30.11 17.01 1.16
N GLU A 211 29.97 18.33 1.00
CA GLU A 211 31.07 19.28 1.10
C GLU A 211 31.67 19.27 2.52
N GLY A 212 32.98 19.05 2.61
CA GLY A 212 33.71 19.04 3.87
C GLY A 212 33.53 17.79 4.74
N LEU A 213 32.83 16.75 4.25
CA LEU A 213 32.68 15.47 4.96
C LEU A 213 33.76 14.46 4.59
N SER A 214 34.16 13.63 5.55
CA SER A 214 35.00 12.46 5.29
C SER A 214 34.23 11.35 4.56
N GLU A 215 34.94 10.40 3.93
CA GLU A 215 34.27 9.27 3.26
C GLU A 215 33.36 8.45 4.19
N GLU A 216 33.73 8.33 5.46
CA GLU A 216 32.93 7.63 6.47
C GLU A 216 31.66 8.41 6.81
N GLN A 217 31.76 9.74 6.95
CA GLN A 217 30.60 10.61 7.17
C GLN A 217 29.67 10.63 5.95
N ILE A 218 30.22 10.60 4.74
CA ILE A 218 29.41 10.49 3.51
C ILE A 218 28.64 9.17 3.51
N LYS A 219 29.28 8.04 3.86
CA LYS A 219 28.59 6.73 3.98
C LYS A 219 27.48 6.75 5.04
N ASP A 220 27.71 7.42 6.17
CA ASP A 220 26.72 7.54 7.26
C ASP A 220 25.46 8.33 6.84
N LEU A 221 25.50 9.15 5.79
CA LEU A 221 24.32 9.84 5.24
C LEU A 221 23.28 8.88 4.62
N GLY A 222 23.70 7.68 4.19
CA GLY A 222 22.81 6.69 3.57
C GLY A 222 22.00 7.24 2.40
N ASP A 223 20.67 7.16 2.47
CA ASP A 223 19.77 7.57 1.39
C ASP A 223 19.71 9.09 1.17
N LEU A 224 20.32 9.88 2.05
CA LEU A 224 20.44 11.34 1.89
C LEU A 224 21.56 11.76 0.94
N ARG A 225 22.48 10.83 0.61
CA ARG A 225 23.59 11.12 -0.30
C ARG A 225 23.10 11.59 -1.68
N PRO A 226 23.81 12.50 -2.35
CA PRO A 226 23.42 13.01 -3.67
C PRO A 226 23.42 11.93 -4.76
N ASP A 227 24.28 10.93 -4.67
CA ASP A 227 24.41 9.82 -5.62
C ASP A 227 23.32 8.75 -5.49
N PHE A 228 22.63 8.70 -4.33
CA PHE A 228 21.52 7.78 -4.13
C PHE A 228 20.31 8.23 -4.97
N ILE A 229 19.78 7.36 -5.83
CA ILE A 229 18.59 7.65 -6.64
C ILE A 229 17.41 6.83 -6.13
N TYR A 230 16.34 7.52 -5.71
CA TYR A 230 15.13 6.88 -5.21
C TYR A 230 14.39 6.11 -6.30
N THR A 231 13.81 4.97 -5.92
CA THR A 231 12.90 4.20 -6.77
C THR A 231 11.52 4.86 -6.74
N THR A 232 10.96 5.18 -7.92
CA THR A 232 9.69 5.91 -8.03
C THR A 232 8.49 5.00 -8.17
#